data_AF-A0A8T4QR35-F1
#
_entry.id   AF-A0A8T4QR35-F1
#
_cell.length_a   1.000
_cell.length_b   1.000
_cell.length_c   1.000
_cell.angle_alpha   90.00
_cell.angle_beta   90.00
_cell.angle_gamma   90.00
#
_symmetry.space_group_name_H-M   'P 1'
#
loop_
_entity.id
_entity.type
_entity.pdbx_description
1 polymer ?
#
loop_
_entity_poly.entity_id
_entity_poly.type
_entity_poly.pdbx_seq_one_letter_code
_entity_poly.pdbx_strand_id
1 'polypeptide(L)'
;MTYAMAQAELEGFPVQYGEEIVRHLNRVVSARLKDNTTLKEIGEAVSPYVRHALNDDTKDGYTWYGGLYYDVNGARVAVLFPWHQDWKHPETQMDRSINVYSDRELPQEVVGNLLEQIAYQTALRVPLSKRI
;
A
#
# COMPACT_ATOMS: atom_id res chain seq x y z
N MET A 1 -9.58 22.68 -5.19
CA MET A 1 -9.44 22.25 -3.78
C MET A 1 -8.37 21.18 -3.75
N THR A 2 -7.28 21.42 -3.03
CA THR A 2 -6.20 20.44 -2.78
C THR A 2 -6.55 19.69 -1.51
N TYR A 3 -6.94 18.43 -1.63
CA TYR A 3 -7.26 17.58 -0.49
C TYR A 3 -5.96 16.91 -0.03
N ALA A 4 -5.62 17.08 1.25
CA ALA A 4 -4.49 16.41 1.88
C ALA A 4 -4.91 15.00 2.27
N MET A 5 -4.03 14.01 2.14
CA MET A 5 -4.25 12.70 2.78
C MET A 5 -4.52 12.93 4.26
N ALA A 6 -5.61 12.37 4.79
CA ALA A 6 -5.83 12.38 6.22
C ALA A 6 -4.66 11.62 6.87
N GLN A 7 -3.94 12.27 7.78
CA GLN A 7 -2.94 11.58 8.58
C GLN A 7 -3.67 10.62 9.52
N ALA A 8 -3.74 9.36 9.15
CA ALA A 8 -4.33 8.31 9.97
C ALA A 8 -3.20 7.65 10.76
N GLU A 9 -3.26 7.68 12.09
CA GLU A 9 -2.25 7.02 12.92
C GLU A 9 -2.39 5.49 12.82
N LEU A 10 -1.28 4.79 12.56
CA LEU A 10 -1.16 3.34 12.68
C LEU A 10 -0.37 2.98 13.94
N GLU A 11 -0.93 2.13 14.80
CA GLU A 11 -0.30 1.76 16.07
C GLU A 11 1.08 1.10 15.84
N GLY A 12 2.11 1.67 16.46
CA GLY A 12 3.49 1.20 16.30
C GLY A 12 4.22 1.69 15.05
N PHE A 13 3.57 2.48 14.19
CA PHE A 13 4.14 3.06 12.96
C PHE A 13 3.85 4.57 12.88
N PRO A 14 4.62 5.41 13.60
CA PRO A 14 4.34 6.85 13.71
C PRO A 14 4.70 7.65 12.45
N VAL A 15 5.45 7.08 11.51
CA VAL A 15 5.86 7.76 10.27
C VAL A 15 4.93 7.32 9.14
N GLN A 16 4.21 8.25 8.54
CA GLN A 16 3.42 8.04 7.32
C GLN A 16 4.11 8.72 6.14
N TYR A 17 4.21 8.04 5.01
CA TYR A 17 4.82 8.59 3.80
C TYR A 17 3.80 9.32 2.93
N GLY A 18 4.26 10.40 2.28
CA GLY A 18 3.44 11.26 1.43
C GLY A 18 3.05 10.63 0.09
N GLU A 19 2.09 11.28 -0.57
CA GLU A 19 1.54 10.83 -1.86
C GLU A 19 2.63 10.66 -2.92
N GLU A 20 3.66 11.50 -2.90
CA GLU A 20 4.75 11.52 -3.87
C GLU A 20 5.50 10.19 -3.95
N ILE A 21 5.60 9.46 -2.83
CA ILE A 21 6.29 8.17 -2.76
C ILE A 21 5.34 7.02 -3.16
N VAL A 22 4.06 7.11 -2.78
CA VAL A 22 3.07 6.03 -3.00
C VAL A 22 2.33 6.12 -4.34
N ARG A 23 2.51 7.22 -5.09
CA ARG A 23 1.76 7.51 -6.32
C ARG A 23 1.88 6.42 -7.39
N HIS A 24 3.09 5.90 -7.63
CA HIS A 24 3.29 4.89 -8.67
C HIS A 24 2.56 3.59 -8.32
N LEU A 25 2.74 3.09 -7.10
CA LEU A 25 2.08 1.89 -6.62
C LEU A 25 0.55 2.02 -6.67
N ASN A 26 0.01 3.17 -6.24
CA ASN A 26 -1.41 3.48 -6.34
C ASN A 26 -1.94 3.39 -7.78
N ARG A 27 -1.19 3.88 -8.78
CA ARG A 27 -1.57 3.77 -10.20
C ARG A 27 -1.54 2.35 -10.73
N VAL A 28 -0.62 1.52 -10.26
CA VAL A 28 -0.48 0.13 -10.74
C VAL A 28 -1.54 -0.78 -10.12
N VAL A 29 -1.80 -0.62 -8.82
CA VAL A 29 -2.71 -1.49 -8.06
C VAL A 29 -4.18 -1.16 -8.33
N SER A 30 -4.52 0.12 -8.54
CA SER A 30 -5.88 0.61 -8.77
C SER A 30 -6.69 -0.14 -9.84
N ALA A 31 -6.02 -0.69 -10.85
CA ALA A 31 -6.68 -1.37 -11.95
C ALA A 31 -6.75 -2.92 -11.80
N ARG A 32 -6.15 -3.49 -10.75
CA ARG A 32 -5.50 -4.80 -10.93
C ARG A 32 -5.70 -5.86 -9.85
N LEU A 33 -5.77 -5.51 -8.56
CA LEU A 33 -5.91 -6.49 -7.47
C LEU A 33 -7.37 -6.63 -7.03
N LYS A 34 -7.88 -7.87 -7.00
CA LYS A 34 -9.23 -8.19 -6.51
C LYS A 34 -9.27 -9.36 -5.53
N ASP A 35 -8.14 -10.00 -5.26
CA ASP A 35 -8.07 -11.14 -4.36
C ASP A 35 -6.82 -11.10 -3.48
N ASN A 36 -6.97 -11.74 -2.32
CA ASN A 36 -6.08 -11.61 -1.19
C ASN A 36 -4.89 -12.56 -1.29
N THR A 37 -5.11 -13.71 -1.93
CA THR A 37 -4.07 -14.67 -2.25
C THR A 37 -3.02 -14.02 -3.14
N THR A 38 -3.45 -13.28 -4.16
CA THR A 38 -2.55 -12.52 -5.03
C THR A 38 -1.76 -11.47 -4.26
N LEU A 39 -2.39 -10.76 -3.30
CA LEU A 39 -1.67 -9.79 -2.48
C LEU A 39 -0.56 -10.44 -1.65
N LYS A 40 -0.86 -11.58 -1.02
CA LYS A 40 0.14 -12.37 -0.29
C LYS A 40 1.30 -12.80 -1.20
N GLU A 41 0.99 -13.37 -2.38
CA GLU A 41 1.99 -13.84 -3.34
C GLU A 41 2.88 -12.71 -3.89
N ILE A 42 2.31 -11.51 -4.08
CA ILE A 42 3.06 -10.29 -4.44
C ILE A 42 4.03 -9.96 -3.32
N GLY A 43 3.54 -9.95 -2.07
CA GLY A 43 4.36 -9.72 -0.89
C GLY A 43 5.55 -10.65 -0.84
N GLU A 44 5.29 -11.96 -0.92
CA GLU A 44 6.29 -13.03 -0.77
C GLU A 44 7.32 -13.01 -1.90
N ALA A 45 6.94 -12.55 -3.09
CA ALA A 45 7.86 -12.39 -4.21
C ALA A 45 8.80 -11.17 -4.08
N VAL A 46 8.44 -10.17 -3.28
CA VAL A 46 9.32 -9.06 -2.91
C VAL A 46 10.23 -9.47 -1.76
N SER A 47 9.67 -10.11 -0.72
CA SER A 47 10.43 -10.65 0.41
C SER A 47 9.78 -11.93 0.93
N PRO A 48 10.47 -13.08 0.96
CA PRO A 48 9.93 -14.33 1.48
C PRO A 48 9.50 -14.28 2.96
N TYR A 49 9.98 -13.28 3.70
CA TYR A 49 9.69 -13.10 5.13
C TYR A 49 8.61 -12.03 5.40
N VAL A 50 7.96 -11.52 4.35
CA VAL A 50 6.87 -10.56 4.51
C VAL A 50 5.77 -11.15 5.40
N ARG A 51 5.30 -10.36 6.35
CA ARG A 51 4.09 -10.70 7.09
C ARG A 51 2.90 -10.10 6.34
N HIS A 52 1.90 -10.92 6.07
CA HIS A 52 0.65 -10.50 5.46
C HIS A 52 -0.46 -10.57 6.51
N ALA A 53 -1.23 -9.50 6.64
CA ALA A 53 -2.38 -9.43 7.56
C ALA A 53 -3.63 -8.95 6.84
N LEU A 54 -4.79 -9.30 7.38
CA LEU A 54 -6.10 -8.90 6.87
C LEU A 54 -6.83 -8.11 7.94
N ASN A 55 -7.69 -7.18 7.48
CA ASN A 55 -8.55 -6.39 8.35
C ASN A 55 -7.77 -5.62 9.42
N ASP A 56 -6.67 -4.97 9.03
CA ASP A 56 -6.08 -3.98 9.92
C ASP A 56 -7.02 -2.77 9.97
N ASP A 57 -7.45 -2.42 11.18
CA ASP A 57 -8.31 -1.26 11.42
C ASP A 57 -7.43 -0.05 11.77
N THR A 58 -7.60 1.06 11.06
CA THR A 58 -7.02 2.36 11.48
C THR A 58 -7.91 3.02 12.54
N LYS A 59 -7.34 3.96 13.31
CA LYS A 59 -8.04 4.61 14.44
C LYS A 59 -9.32 5.36 14.05
N ASP A 60 -9.48 5.69 12.78
CA ASP A 60 -10.67 6.30 12.19
C ASP A 60 -11.77 5.28 11.80
N GLY A 61 -11.56 3.98 12.05
CA GLY A 61 -12.53 2.92 11.81
C GLY A 61 -12.53 2.41 10.36
N TYR A 62 -11.51 2.73 9.57
CA TYR A 62 -11.35 2.18 8.23
C TYR A 62 -10.66 0.81 8.28
N THR A 63 -11.38 -0.23 7.84
CA THR A 63 -10.82 -1.57 7.70
C THR A 63 -10.08 -1.68 6.37
N TRP A 64 -8.78 -1.97 6.42
CA TRP A 64 -7.94 -2.23 5.24
C TRP A 64 -8.09 -3.68 4.78
N TYR A 65 -8.02 -3.91 3.46
CA TYR A 65 -8.21 -5.24 2.84
C TYR A 65 -7.07 -6.19 3.15
N GLY A 66 -5.85 -5.67 3.09
CA GLY A 66 -4.66 -6.42 3.44
C GLY A 66 -3.50 -5.48 3.67
N GLY A 67 -2.61 -5.89 4.57
CA GLY A 67 -1.37 -5.21 4.89
C GLY A 67 -0.19 -6.10 4.54
N LEU A 68 0.82 -5.53 3.89
CA LEU A 68 2.13 -6.15 3.71
C LEU A 68 3.12 -5.50 4.64
N TYR A 69 3.78 -6.31 5.47
CA TYR A 69 4.69 -5.87 6.51
C TYR A 69 6.09 -6.39 6.24
N TYR A 70 7.04 -5.47 6.10
CA TYR A 70 8.42 -5.75 5.75
C TYR A 70 9.37 -5.28 6.85
N ASP A 71 10.48 -5.98 7.00
CA ASP A 71 11.67 -5.47 7.68
C ASP A 71 12.63 -4.91 6.62
N VAL A 72 12.81 -3.59 6.60
CA VAL A 72 13.66 -2.88 5.65
C VAL A 72 14.72 -2.11 6.40
N ASN A 73 15.99 -2.50 6.23
CA ASN A 73 17.12 -1.91 6.96
C ASN A 73 16.88 -1.86 8.49
N GLY A 74 16.26 -2.92 9.03
CA GLY A 74 15.90 -3.04 10.45
C GLY A 74 14.76 -2.14 10.93
N ALA A 75 14.08 -1.41 10.03
CA ALA A 75 12.83 -0.72 10.30
C ALA A 75 11.65 -1.59 9.85
N ARG A 76 10.55 -1.54 10.59
CA ARG A 76 9.30 -2.18 10.18
C ARG A 76 8.53 -1.22 9.28
N VAL A 77 8.13 -1.70 8.11
CA VAL A 77 7.35 -0.94 7.11
C VAL A 77 6.03 -1.65 6.88
N ALA A 78 4.92 -0.93 7.02
CA ALA A 78 3.58 -1.40 6.72
C ALA A 78 3.07 -0.75 5.42
N VAL A 79 2.62 -1.55 4.47
CA VAL A 79 1.98 -1.11 3.22
C VAL A 79 0.53 -1.59 3.25
N LEU A 80 -0.42 -0.68 3.41
CA LEU A 80 -1.83 -0.99 3.61
C LEU A 80 -2.64 -0.79 2.33
N PHE A 81 -3.41 -1.80 1.94
CA PHE A 81 -4.19 -1.84 0.70
C PHE A 81 -5.69 -1.73 0.99
N PRO A 82 -6.44 -0.83 0.31
CA PRO A 82 -7.86 -0.58 0.57
C PRO A 82 -8.76 -1.63 -0.11
N TRP A 83 -9.94 -1.94 0.49
CA TRP A 83 -10.94 -2.88 -0.08
C TRP A 83 -11.56 -2.41 -1.39
N HIS A 84 -11.77 -1.11 -1.52
CA HIS A 84 -12.42 -0.50 -2.68
C HIS A 84 -12.01 0.97 -2.78
N GLN A 85 -11.38 1.32 -3.91
CA GLN A 85 -11.28 2.70 -4.36
C GLN A 85 -12.62 3.12 -4.97
N ASP A 86 -13.23 4.19 -4.45
CA ASP A 86 -14.47 4.74 -5.00
C ASP A 86 -14.18 5.56 -6.27
N TRP A 87 -14.36 4.89 -7.41
CA TRP A 87 -14.07 5.48 -8.73
C TRP A 87 -15.05 6.57 -9.15
N LYS A 88 -16.23 6.62 -8.52
CA LYS A 88 -17.27 7.60 -8.87
C LYS A 88 -17.18 8.88 -8.05
N HIS A 89 -16.41 8.86 -6.97
CA HIS A 89 -16.27 9.97 -6.03
C HIS A 89 -14.77 10.26 -5.78
N PRO A 90 -14.10 11.00 -6.70
CA PRO A 90 -12.70 11.41 -6.58
C PRO A 90 -12.35 12.04 -5.23
N GLU A 91 -13.31 12.73 -4.62
CA GLU A 91 -13.23 13.34 -3.31
C GLU A 91 -12.99 12.34 -2.16
N THR A 92 -13.30 11.06 -2.35
CA THR A 92 -13.05 9.97 -1.37
C THR A 92 -11.93 9.01 -1.80
N GLN A 93 -11.29 9.24 -2.96
CA GLN A 93 -10.26 8.34 -3.50
C GLN A 93 -8.94 8.39 -2.73
N MET A 94 -8.50 9.56 -2.29
CA MET A 94 -7.23 9.71 -1.57
C MET A 94 -7.29 9.14 -0.14
N ASP A 95 -8.46 9.26 0.50
CA ASP A 95 -8.75 8.65 1.82
C ASP A 95 -8.74 7.11 1.76
N ARG A 96 -8.85 6.56 0.54
CA ARG A 96 -8.90 5.13 0.25
C ARG A 96 -7.78 4.71 -0.72
N SER A 97 -6.63 5.37 -0.65
CA SER A 97 -5.43 5.03 -1.41
C SER A 97 -4.48 4.15 -0.59
N ILE A 98 -3.52 3.50 -1.23
CA ILE A 98 -2.51 2.72 -0.52
C ILE A 98 -1.71 3.65 0.39
N ASN A 99 -1.66 3.31 1.67
CA ASN A 99 -0.87 4.03 2.67
C ASN A 99 0.38 3.24 3.04
N VAL A 100 1.44 3.97 3.37
CA VAL A 100 2.71 3.39 3.78
C VAL A 100 3.15 4.03 5.08
N TYR A 101 3.51 3.18 6.03
CA TYR A 101 3.98 3.60 7.34
C TYR A 101 5.28 2.91 7.72
N SER A 102 6.06 3.53 8.60
CA SER A 102 7.20 2.88 9.23
C SER A 102 7.31 3.19 10.72
N ASP A 103 7.97 2.31 11.47
CA ASP A 103 8.23 2.49 12.90
C ASP A 103 9.30 3.56 13.20
N ARG A 104 10.11 3.90 12.19
CA ARG A 104 11.08 5.00 12.19
C ARG A 104 11.25 5.58 10.80
N GLU A 105 11.76 6.80 10.70
CA GLU A 105 12.01 7.45 9.40
C GLU A 105 13.05 6.68 8.59
N LEU A 106 12.73 6.41 7.33
CA LEU A 106 13.63 5.83 6.35
C LEU A 106 13.89 6.82 5.23
N PRO A 107 15.05 6.74 4.55
CA PRO A 107 15.28 7.49 3.33
C PRO A 107 14.20 7.20 2.29
N GLN A 108 13.69 8.25 1.63
CA GLN A 108 12.62 8.11 0.63
C GLN A 108 12.97 7.12 -0.48
N GLU A 109 14.24 7.07 -0.90
CA GLU A 109 14.72 6.12 -1.91
C GLU A 109 14.57 4.66 -1.47
N VAL A 110 14.81 4.37 -0.19
CA VAL A 110 14.70 3.01 0.37
C VAL A 110 13.25 2.54 0.32
N VAL A 111 12.32 3.40 0.76
CA VAL A 111 10.88 3.10 0.71
C VAL A 111 10.38 3.06 -0.72
N GLY A 112 10.79 4.02 -1.56
CA GLY A 112 10.46 4.05 -2.98
C GLY A 112 10.85 2.76 -3.70
N ASN A 113 12.06 2.25 -3.48
CA ASN A 113 12.52 1.00 -4.07
C ASN A 113 11.66 -0.20 -3.65
N LEU A 114 11.24 -0.27 -2.38
CA LEU A 114 10.29 -1.31 -1.93
C LEU A 114 8.96 -1.20 -2.70
N LEU A 115 8.38 0.00 -2.79
CA LEU A 115 7.09 0.20 -3.44
C LEU A 115 7.14 -0.09 -4.94
N GLU A 116 8.25 0.23 -5.61
CA GLU A 116 8.50 -0.12 -7.01
C GLU A 116 8.58 -1.64 -7.21
N GLN A 117 9.21 -2.38 -6.31
CA GLN A 117 9.22 -3.85 -6.39
C GLN A 117 7.82 -4.45 -6.22
N ILE A 118 7.03 -3.93 -5.29
CA ILE A 118 5.61 -4.33 -5.10
C ILE A 118 4.81 -4.01 -6.37
N ALA A 119 4.98 -2.81 -6.94
CA ALA A 119 4.30 -2.40 -8.16
C ALA A 119 4.67 -3.32 -9.33
N TYR A 120 5.95 -3.65 -9.49
CA TYR A 120 6.42 -4.59 -10.50
C TYR A 120 5.78 -5.98 -10.35
N GLN A 121 5.82 -6.56 -9.15
CA GLN A 121 5.22 -7.88 -8.88
C GLN A 121 3.69 -7.88 -9.09
N THR A 122 3.03 -6.76 -8.79
CA THR A 122 1.62 -6.54 -9.09
C THR A 122 1.37 -6.57 -10.60
N ALA A 123 2.20 -5.86 -11.38
CA ALA A 123 2.04 -5.78 -12.83
C ALA A 123 2.24 -7.13 -13.55
N LEU A 124 3.04 -8.04 -12.98
CA LEU A 124 3.25 -9.38 -13.52
C LEU A 124 2.08 -10.33 -13.31
N ARG A 125 1.38 -10.23 -12.17
CA ARG A 125 0.30 -11.16 -11.80
C ARG A 125 -1.07 -10.81 -12.39
N VAL A 126 -1.15 -9.69 -13.10
CA VAL A 126 -2.43 -9.20 -13.62
C VAL A 126 -2.49 -9.44 -15.13
N PRO A 127 -3.51 -10.16 -15.63
CA PRO A 127 -3.60 -10.56 -17.03
C PRO A 127 -3.51 -9.37 -18.01
N LEU A 128 -2.77 -9.58 -19.10
CA LEU A 128 -2.57 -8.63 -20.21
C LEU A 128 -3.87 -8.06 -20.80
N SER A 129 -5.00 -8.77 -20.69
CA SER A 129 -6.30 -8.37 -21.23
C SER A 129 -6.95 -7.16 -20.54
N LYS A 130 -6.35 -6.62 -19.47
CA LYS A 130 -6.81 -5.41 -18.76
C LYS A 130 -5.84 -4.22 -18.89
N ARG A 131 -4.89 -4.27 -19.82
CA ARG A 131 -4.00 -3.13 -20.14
C ARG A 131 -4.70 -2.26 -21.18
N ILE A 132 -5.42 -1.24 -20.71
CA ILE A 132 -5.96 -0.17 -21.56
C ILE A 132 -4.82 0.78 -21.91
#